data_AF-A0A2S6IJH7-F1
#
_entry.id   AF-A0A2S6IJH7-F1
#
_cell.length_a   1.000
_cell.length_b   1.000
_cell.length_c   1.000
_cell.angle_alpha   90.00
_cell.angle_beta   90.00
_cell.angle_gamma   90.00
#
_symmetry.space_group_name_H-M   'P 1'
#
loop_
_entity.id
_entity.type
_entity.pdbx_description
1 polymer ?
#
loop_
_entity_poly.entity_id
_entity_poly.type
_entity_poly.pdbx_seq_one_letter_code
_entity_poly.pdbx_strand_id
1 'polypeptide(L)'
;MKLRYLSIALLSFNFLLFSCQDSKKEDLIDIKIVEKDGETVFQYLPNLTFNNARDSASSLFNNQDYYRIMSSEIKVAPPIYQNEVIKVRVFTRSFFSKDGYKHGFLVRTYSKDGKIKDEMVIASTLDGLQCEGKVTSDLRIITNCPGGEETIAQIETDGSIKTLKDE
;
A
#
# COMPACT_ATOMS: atom_id res chain seq x y z
N MET A 1 -1.47 -67.74 -31.61
CA MET A 1 -2.90 -67.94 -31.92
C MET A 1 -3.72 -67.11 -30.94
N LYS A 2 -4.57 -66.22 -31.49
CA LYS A 2 -5.79 -65.56 -30.96
C LYS A 2 -5.86 -65.26 -29.44
N LEU A 3 -5.85 -64.01 -28.95
CA LEU A 3 -6.80 -62.86 -29.06
C LEU A 3 -7.92 -62.86 -27.99
N ARG A 4 -8.13 -61.67 -27.38
CA ARG A 4 -9.31 -61.13 -26.64
C ARG A 4 -9.39 -61.48 -25.14
N TYR A 5 -9.73 -60.61 -24.17
CA TYR A 5 -10.60 -59.42 -24.07
C TYR A 5 -10.01 -58.46 -23.00
N LEU A 6 -9.91 -57.13 -23.19
CA LEU A 6 -10.95 -56.09 -23.09
C LEU A 6 -11.51 -55.89 -21.66
N SER A 7 -11.35 -54.66 -21.14
CA SER A 7 -12.15 -53.93 -20.12
C SER A 7 -11.26 -53.37 -19.00
N ILE A 8 -11.32 -52.13 -18.52
CA ILE A 8 -12.14 -50.94 -18.76
C ILE A 8 -11.28 -49.76 -18.24
N ALA A 9 -11.36 -48.63 -18.95
CA ALA A 9 -10.75 -47.37 -18.58
C ALA A 9 -11.20 -46.89 -17.18
N LEU A 10 -10.25 -46.48 -16.34
CA LEU A 10 -10.50 -45.47 -15.32
C LEU A 10 -9.51 -44.32 -15.56
N LEU A 11 -9.88 -43.49 -16.55
CA LEU A 11 -9.42 -42.12 -16.63
C LEU A 11 -10.01 -41.37 -15.42
N SER A 12 -9.32 -41.42 -14.28
CA SER A 12 -9.41 -40.35 -13.29
C SER A 12 -8.64 -39.15 -13.85
N PHE A 13 -9.25 -38.53 -14.86
CA PHE A 13 -8.93 -37.18 -15.28
C PHE A 13 -9.18 -36.33 -14.04
N ASN A 14 -8.11 -36.04 -13.30
CA ASN A 14 -8.09 -34.97 -12.33
C ASN A 14 -8.44 -33.73 -13.13
N PHE A 15 -9.74 -33.44 -13.17
CA PHE A 15 -10.25 -32.10 -13.35
C PHE A 15 -9.53 -31.31 -12.27
N LEU A 16 -8.40 -30.72 -12.68
CA LEU A 16 -7.83 -29.55 -12.07
C LEU A 16 -9.04 -28.68 -11.79
N LEU A 17 -9.42 -28.65 -10.51
CA LEU A 17 -10.28 -27.64 -9.96
C LEU A 17 -9.48 -26.35 -10.16
N PHE A 18 -9.57 -25.79 -11.38
CA PHE A 18 -9.54 -24.37 -11.58
C PHE A 18 -10.72 -23.86 -10.76
N SER A 19 -10.48 -23.75 -9.45
CA SER A 19 -11.11 -22.73 -8.66
C SER A 19 -10.78 -21.44 -9.42
N CYS A 20 -11.72 -21.02 -10.26
CA CYS A 20 -11.99 -19.60 -10.43
C CYS A 20 -12.37 -19.11 -9.03
N GLN A 21 -11.37 -18.97 -8.17
CA GLN A 21 -11.39 -17.94 -7.17
C GLN A 21 -11.48 -16.69 -8.03
N ASP A 22 -12.68 -16.11 -8.09
CA ASP A 22 -12.83 -14.70 -8.40
C ASP A 22 -11.70 -14.02 -7.65
N SER A 23 -10.71 -13.54 -8.41
CA SER A 23 -9.52 -12.89 -7.89
C SER A 23 -10.02 -11.67 -7.13
N LYS A 24 -10.33 -11.84 -5.85
CA LYS A 24 -10.45 -10.72 -4.93
C LYS A 24 -9.12 -10.00 -5.10
N LYS A 25 -9.18 -8.83 -5.73
CA LYS A 25 -8.06 -7.89 -5.78
C LYS A 25 -7.72 -7.64 -4.31
N GLU A 26 -6.68 -8.30 -3.82
CA GLU A 26 -6.23 -8.11 -2.45
C GLU A 26 -5.58 -6.73 -2.36
N ASP A 27 -5.89 -6.00 -1.30
CA ASP A 27 -5.27 -4.71 -1.06
C ASP A 27 -3.77 -4.90 -0.78
N LEU A 28 -2.93 -4.10 -1.45
CA LEU A 28 -1.48 -4.09 -1.21
C LEU A 28 -1.16 -3.51 0.17
N ILE A 29 -2.01 -2.58 0.62
CA ILE A 29 -2.06 -2.13 1.99
C ILE A 29 -3.46 -1.58 2.30
N ASP A 30 -3.97 -1.84 3.50
CA ASP A 30 -5.18 -1.25 4.08
C ASP A 30 -4.80 -0.69 5.46
N ILE A 31 -4.94 0.62 5.67
CA ILE A 31 -4.57 1.34 6.89
C ILE A 31 -5.84 1.84 7.56
N LYS A 32 -6.03 1.38 8.80
CA LYS A 32 -7.17 1.72 9.66
C LYS A 32 -6.73 2.49 10.88
N ILE A 33 -7.63 3.36 11.33
CA ILE A 33 -7.45 4.15 12.55
C ILE A 33 -8.35 3.53 13.61
N VAL A 34 -7.74 3.02 14.68
CA VAL A 34 -8.46 2.41 15.80
C VAL A 34 -8.14 3.14 17.09
N GLU A 35 -9.14 3.28 17.95
CA GLU A 35 -8.91 3.78 19.30
C GLU A 35 -8.63 2.59 20.23
N LYS A 36 -7.51 2.63 20.94
CA LYS A 36 -7.12 1.62 21.91
C LYS A 36 -6.64 2.31 23.19
N ASP A 37 -7.25 1.98 24.31
CA ASP A 37 -6.89 2.53 25.63
C ASP A 37 -6.93 4.07 25.68
N GLY A 38 -7.82 4.70 24.89
CA GLY A 38 -7.92 6.16 24.75
C GLY A 38 -6.87 6.80 23.86
N GLU A 39 -6.02 6.01 23.21
CA GLU A 39 -5.01 6.45 22.25
C GLU A 39 -5.40 6.05 20.81
N THR A 40 -5.15 6.94 19.86
CA THR A 40 -5.32 6.64 18.43
C THR A 40 -4.15 5.79 17.93
N VAL A 41 -4.42 4.57 17.51
CA VAL A 41 -3.45 3.60 16.99
C VAL A 41 -3.78 3.30 15.53
N PHE A 42 -2.74 3.15 14.71
CA PHE A 42 -2.91 2.70 13.32
C PHE A 42 -2.72 1.19 13.23
N GLN A 43 -3.68 0.53 12.60
CA GLN A 43 -3.55 -0.85 12.17
C GLN A 43 -3.38 -0.88 10.66
N TYR A 44 -2.59 -1.82 10.15
CA TYR A 44 -2.43 -1.97 8.72
C TYR A 44 -2.29 -3.42 8.32
N LEU A 45 -2.90 -3.77 7.19
CA LEU A 45 -2.85 -5.11 6.59
C LEU A 45 -2.30 -5.04 5.16
N PRO A 46 -1.44 -5.98 4.74
CA PRO A 46 -0.78 -6.98 5.58
C PRO A 46 0.14 -6.33 6.62
N ASN A 47 0.52 -7.05 7.67
CA ASN A 47 1.38 -6.54 8.74
C ASN A 47 2.80 -6.25 8.21
N LEU A 48 3.01 -5.02 7.71
CA LEU A 48 4.30 -4.56 7.20
C LEU A 48 5.26 -4.21 8.34
N THR A 49 6.52 -4.60 8.20
CA THR A 49 7.58 -4.16 9.13
C THR A 49 8.12 -2.81 8.67
N PHE A 50 7.86 -1.77 9.45
CA PHE A 50 8.37 -0.42 9.19
C PHE A 50 9.72 -0.21 9.88
N ASN A 51 10.74 0.15 9.10
CA ASN A 51 12.08 0.43 9.61
C ASN A 51 12.34 1.93 9.66
N ASN A 52 13.09 2.39 10.65
CA ASN A 52 13.50 3.78 10.75
C ASN A 52 14.28 4.20 9.49
N ALA A 53 13.83 5.28 8.87
CA ALA A 53 14.56 5.95 7.82
C ALA A 53 15.69 6.79 8.45
N ARG A 54 16.85 6.19 8.75
CA ARG A 54 18.05 6.93 9.19
C ARG A 54 18.95 7.29 8.01
N ASP A 55 19.33 8.58 7.96
CA ASP A 55 20.41 9.33 7.29
C ASP A 55 21.21 8.81 6.07
N SER A 56 21.25 7.51 5.75
CA SER A 56 22.19 6.98 4.74
C SER A 56 21.66 6.96 3.31
N ALA A 57 20.64 7.75 2.97
CA ALA A 57 20.16 7.79 1.59
C ALA A 57 19.56 9.16 1.24
N SER A 58 20.44 10.10 0.88
CA SER A 58 20.06 11.24 0.03
C SER A 58 19.32 10.82 -1.24
N SER A 59 19.38 9.54 -1.63
CA SER A 59 18.62 8.95 -2.72
C SER A 59 17.16 8.62 -2.39
N LEU A 60 16.78 8.45 -1.12
CA LEU A 60 15.42 8.08 -0.72
C LEU A 60 14.55 9.28 -0.30
N PHE A 61 15.17 10.45 -0.13
CA PHE A 61 14.53 11.63 0.44
C PHE A 61 14.68 12.83 -0.50
N ASN A 62 13.61 13.61 -0.63
CA ASN A 62 13.69 14.91 -1.29
C ASN A 62 14.08 16.00 -0.26
N ASN A 63 14.30 17.23 -0.72
CA ASN A 63 14.66 18.33 0.18
C ASN A 63 13.59 18.62 1.25
N GLN A 64 12.29 18.43 0.94
CA GLN A 64 11.22 18.61 1.91
C GLN A 64 11.28 17.54 2.99
N ASP A 65 11.61 16.30 2.62
CA ASP A 65 11.79 15.20 3.57
C ASP A 65 12.93 15.45 4.53
N TYR A 66 14.03 16.08 4.09
CA TYR A 66 15.14 16.41 4.98
C TYR A 66 14.69 17.31 6.15
N TYR A 67 13.93 18.37 5.86
CA TYR A 67 13.33 19.23 6.88
C TYR A 67 12.31 18.47 7.74
N ARG A 68 11.56 17.53 7.16
CA ARG A 68 10.59 16.69 7.87
C ARG A 68 11.28 15.68 8.79
N ILE A 69 12.37 15.03 8.38
CA ILE A 69 13.11 14.06 9.20
C ILE A 69 13.68 14.74 10.46
N MET A 70 14.14 15.99 10.36
CA MET A 70 14.61 16.74 11.53
C MET A 70 13.50 17.01 12.56
N SER A 71 12.23 16.94 12.16
CA SER A 71 11.06 17.28 12.99
C SER A 71 10.09 16.13 13.23
N SER A 72 10.31 14.95 12.62
CA SER A 72 9.37 13.83 12.66
C SER A 72 10.08 12.47 12.62
N GLU A 73 9.49 11.47 13.28
CA GLU A 73 9.89 10.08 13.16
C GLU A 73 9.35 9.52 11.85
N ILE A 74 10.25 9.25 10.89
CA ILE A 74 9.89 8.65 9.60
C ILE A 74 10.30 7.19 9.59
N LYS A 75 9.37 6.33 9.20
CA LYS A 75 9.64 4.91 8.95
C LYS A 75 9.18 4.51 7.55
N VAL A 76 9.82 3.49 7.00
CA VAL A 76 9.56 3.00 5.64
C VAL A 76 9.31 1.51 5.65
N ALA A 77 8.29 1.08 4.91
CA ALA A 77 8.02 -0.33 4.65
C ALA A 77 8.85 -0.86 3.46
N PRO A 78 9.02 -2.18 3.34
CA PRO A 78 9.39 -2.81 2.07
C PRO A 78 8.47 -2.37 0.92
N PRO A 79 8.89 -2.55 -0.35
CA PRO A 79 8.00 -2.29 -1.48
C PRO A 79 6.68 -3.06 -1.35
N ILE A 80 5.56 -2.35 -1.46
CA ILE A 80 4.22 -2.96 -1.55
C ILE A 80 3.88 -3.35 -2.99
N TYR A 81 4.59 -2.76 -3.96
CA TYR A 81 4.53 -3.11 -5.38
C TYR A 81 5.86 -2.83 -6.06
N GLN A 82 6.24 -3.66 -7.02
CA GLN A 82 7.42 -3.45 -7.85
C GLN A 82 7.24 -4.12 -9.21
N ASN A 83 7.62 -3.42 -10.28
CA ASN A 83 7.75 -3.97 -11.63
C ASN A 83 9.09 -3.52 -12.26
N GLU A 84 9.23 -3.67 -13.58
CA GLU A 84 10.47 -3.32 -14.30
C GLU A 84 10.75 -1.81 -14.36
N VAL A 85 9.72 -0.97 -14.18
CA VAL A 85 9.77 0.48 -14.33
C VAL A 85 9.78 1.17 -12.97
N ILE A 86 8.92 0.72 -12.05
CA ILE A 86 8.63 1.42 -10.80
C ILE A 86 8.66 0.53 -9.56
N LYS A 87 8.81 1.19 -8.41
CA LYS A 87 8.72 0.63 -7.07
C LYS A 87 7.83 1.54 -6.22
N VAL A 88 6.87 0.96 -5.50
CA VAL A 88 5.94 1.68 -4.63
C VAL A 88 6.23 1.30 -3.19
N ARG A 89 6.36 2.29 -2.31
CA ARG A 89 6.61 2.10 -0.88
C ARG A 89 5.66 2.95 -0.06
N VAL A 90 5.37 2.48 1.14
CA VAL A 90 4.62 3.23 2.14
C VAL A 90 5.57 3.72 3.21
N PHE A 91 5.38 4.97 3.63
CA PHE A 91 6.09 5.56 4.75
C PHE A 91 5.08 5.97 5.81
N THR A 92 5.51 5.86 7.06
CA THR A 92 4.84 6.52 8.18
C THR A 92 5.62 7.74 8.59
N ARG A 93 4.90 8.78 8.99
CA ARG A 93 5.42 9.98 9.62
C ARG A 93 4.67 10.22 10.91
N SER A 94 5.40 10.49 11.98
CA SER A 94 4.81 10.84 13.27
C SER A 94 5.51 12.07 13.82
N PHE A 95 4.74 13.06 14.28
CA PHE A 95 5.29 14.23 14.94
C PHE A 95 4.42 14.66 16.11
N PHE A 96 5.05 15.30 17.09
CA PHE A 96 4.37 15.81 18.26
C PHE A 96 3.84 17.23 17.99
N SER A 97 2.56 17.45 18.26
CA SER A 97 1.91 18.76 18.14
C SER A 97 1.26 19.16 19.47
N LYS A 98 0.71 20.38 19.57
CA LYS A 98 0.04 20.85 20.79
C LYS A 98 -1.10 19.94 21.24
N ASP A 99 -1.76 19.28 20.30
CA ASP A 99 -2.95 18.44 20.52
C ASP A 99 -2.60 16.94 20.62
N GLY A 100 -1.31 16.60 20.72
CA GLY A 100 -0.82 15.22 20.80
C GLY A 100 -0.04 14.76 19.56
N TYR A 101 0.19 13.45 19.49
CA TYR A 101 0.89 12.81 18.37
C TYR A 101 0.01 12.79 17.12
N LYS A 102 0.53 13.38 16.04
CA LYS A 102 -0.07 13.37 14.72
C LYS A 102 0.67 12.39 13.84
N HIS A 103 -0.08 11.59 13.10
CA HIS A 103 0.44 10.51 12.28
C HIS A 103 -0.06 10.66 10.85
N GLY A 104 0.78 10.26 9.90
CA GLY A 104 0.41 10.19 8.50
C GLY A 104 1.07 9.02 7.80
N PHE A 105 0.37 8.48 6.83
CA PHE A 105 0.86 7.48 5.90
C PHE A 105 0.92 8.10 4.53
N LEU A 106 2.03 7.87 3.85
CA LEU A 106 2.24 8.33 2.49
C LEU A 106 2.69 7.18 1.61
N VAL A 107 2.19 7.17 0.40
CA VAL A 107 2.68 6.33 -0.68
C VAL A 107 3.66 7.15 -1.47
N ARG A 108 4.78 6.53 -1.82
CA ARG A 108 5.79 7.12 -2.68
C ARG A 108 6.22 6.14 -3.75
N THR A 109 6.30 6.64 -4.97
CA THR A 109 6.73 5.89 -6.14
C THR A 109 8.17 6.26 -6.48
N TYR A 110 8.90 5.29 -7.02
CA TYR A 110 10.29 5.43 -7.41
C TYR A 110 10.49 4.84 -8.78
N SER A 111 11.34 5.46 -9.60
CA SER A 111 11.88 4.81 -10.79
C SER A 111 12.90 3.73 -10.41
N LYS A 112 13.24 2.87 -11.38
CA LYS A 112 14.24 1.81 -11.22
C LYS A 112 15.61 2.29 -10.71
N ASP A 113 16.04 3.49 -11.11
CA ASP A 113 17.29 4.13 -10.66
C ASP A 113 17.19 4.74 -9.24
N GLY A 114 16.07 4.53 -8.56
CA GLY A 114 15.85 4.95 -7.18
C GLY A 114 15.43 6.41 -7.02
N LYS A 115 15.16 7.15 -8.11
CA LYS A 115 14.64 8.51 -8.01
C LYS A 115 13.17 8.49 -7.62
N ILE A 116 12.77 9.42 -6.76
CA ILE A 116 11.36 9.64 -6.41
C ILE A 116 10.63 10.13 -7.67
N LYS A 117 9.50 9.51 -7.97
CA LYS A 117 8.64 9.87 -9.09
C LYS A 117 7.45 10.71 -8.63
N ASP A 118 6.77 10.26 -7.58
CA ASP A 118 5.64 10.99 -7.00
C ASP A 118 5.37 10.55 -5.55
N GLU A 119 4.57 11.33 -4.83
CA GLU A 119 4.13 11.02 -3.47
C GLU A 119 2.72 11.51 -3.15
N MET A 120 1.99 10.77 -2.32
CA MET A 120 0.66 11.15 -1.86
C MET A 120 0.40 10.68 -0.43
N VAL A 121 -0.26 11.52 0.37
CA VAL A 121 -0.77 11.14 1.69
C VAL A 121 -2.02 10.30 1.50
N ILE A 122 -2.04 9.11 2.11
CA ILE A 122 -3.14 8.15 1.95
C ILE A 122 -3.95 7.94 3.23
N ALA A 123 -3.36 8.16 4.40
CA ALA A 123 -4.07 8.12 5.68
C ALA A 123 -3.43 9.13 6.64
N SER A 124 -4.22 9.71 7.53
CA SER A 124 -3.77 10.84 8.35
C SER A 124 -4.67 11.08 9.55
N THR A 125 -4.08 11.50 10.66
CA THR A 125 -4.78 12.15 11.80
C THR A 125 -4.55 13.66 11.86
N LEU A 126 -4.02 14.25 10.79
CA LEU A 126 -3.79 15.69 10.69
C LEU A 126 -5.11 16.47 10.70
N ASP A 127 -5.07 17.65 11.34
CA ASP A 127 -6.15 18.63 11.37
C ASP A 127 -7.50 18.10 11.87
N GLY A 128 -7.48 17.07 12.73
CA GLY A 128 -8.69 16.50 13.34
C GLY A 128 -9.49 15.59 12.40
N LEU A 129 -9.00 15.32 11.20
CA LEU A 129 -9.58 14.37 10.28
C LEU A 129 -8.92 13.01 10.47
N GLN A 130 -9.73 11.99 10.80
CA GLN A 130 -9.32 10.59 10.82
C GLN A 130 -9.63 9.98 9.47
N CYS A 131 -8.69 10.09 8.53
CA CYS A 131 -8.83 9.49 7.22
C CYS A 131 -8.02 8.19 7.17
N GLU A 132 -8.71 7.09 6.92
CA GLU A 132 -8.15 5.78 6.61
C GLU A 132 -7.77 5.71 5.13
N GLY A 133 -6.92 4.75 4.76
CA GLY A 133 -6.41 4.67 3.40
C GLY A 133 -6.00 3.27 2.98
N LYS A 134 -6.31 2.90 1.74
CA LYS A 134 -5.88 1.64 1.14
C LYS A 134 -5.27 1.85 -0.25
N VAL A 135 -4.32 1.00 -0.60
CA VAL A 135 -3.79 0.87 -1.96
C VAL A 135 -4.17 -0.50 -2.47
N THR A 136 -4.94 -0.55 -3.55
CA THR A 136 -5.42 -1.80 -4.14
C THR A 136 -4.36 -2.45 -5.04
N SER A 137 -4.53 -3.74 -5.38
CA SER A 137 -3.63 -4.43 -6.32
C SER A 137 -3.58 -3.81 -7.73
N ASP A 138 -4.64 -3.10 -8.14
CA ASP A 138 -4.67 -2.32 -9.38
C ASP A 138 -4.19 -0.88 -9.19
N LEU A 139 -3.47 -0.62 -8.10
CA LEU A 139 -2.75 0.62 -7.83
C LEU A 139 -3.63 1.85 -7.65
N ARG A 140 -4.88 1.66 -7.24
CA ARG A 140 -5.77 2.75 -6.83
C ARG A 140 -5.47 3.13 -5.40
N ILE A 141 -5.50 4.43 -5.12
CA ILE A 141 -5.43 4.98 -3.78
C ILE A 141 -6.86 5.36 -3.39
N ILE A 142 -7.35 4.71 -2.35
CA ILE A 142 -8.69 4.91 -1.83
C ILE A 142 -8.58 5.43 -0.40
N THR A 143 -9.36 6.44 -0.06
CA THR A 143 -9.42 6.98 1.29
C THR A 143 -10.83 6.86 1.83
N ASN A 144 -10.93 6.57 3.12
CA ASN A 144 -12.20 6.58 3.85
C ASN A 144 -12.10 7.63 4.96
N CYS A 145 -12.77 8.75 4.74
CA CYS A 145 -12.89 9.85 5.70
C CYS A 145 -14.35 9.90 6.20
N PRO A 146 -14.73 10.78 7.16
CA PRO A 146 -16.13 10.88 7.61
C PRO A 146 -17.19 11.12 6.52
N GLY A 147 -16.78 11.53 5.31
CA GLY A 147 -17.64 11.68 4.13
C GLY A 147 -17.87 10.39 3.31
N GLY A 148 -17.18 9.29 3.64
CA GLY A 148 -17.27 8.01 2.93
C GLY A 148 -15.95 7.58 2.27
N GLU A 149 -16.03 6.43 1.58
CA GLU A 149 -14.93 5.86 0.82
C GLU A 149 -14.89 6.44 -0.61
N GLU A 150 -13.73 6.95 -1.03
CA GLU A 150 -13.51 7.57 -2.34
C GLU A 150 -12.18 7.13 -2.95
N THR A 151 -12.17 6.86 -4.25
CA THR A 151 -10.91 6.66 -4.99
C THR A 151 -10.33 8.00 -5.40
N ILE A 152 -9.33 8.47 -4.66
CA ILE A 152 -8.79 9.82 -4.84
C ILE A 152 -7.62 9.90 -5.83
N ALA A 153 -6.98 8.78 -6.15
CA ALA A 153 -5.89 8.75 -7.11
C ALA A 153 -5.62 7.37 -7.71
N GLN A 154 -4.89 7.35 -8.81
CA GLN A 154 -4.35 6.17 -9.47
C GLN A 154 -2.83 6.32 -9.59
N ILE A 155 -2.07 5.29 -9.19
CA ILE A 155 -0.65 5.21 -9.54
C ILE A 155 -0.56 4.64 -10.95
N GLU A 156 0.02 5.42 -11.85
CA GLU A 156 0.17 5.08 -13.26
C GLU A 156 1.38 4.16 -13.48
N THR A 157 1.42 3.53 -14.65
CA THR A 157 2.48 2.58 -15.01
C THR A 157 3.88 3.22 -15.06
N ASP A 158 3.96 4.53 -15.27
CA ASP A 158 5.19 5.31 -15.25
C ASP A 158 5.59 5.78 -13.85
N GLY A 159 4.74 5.53 -12.85
CA GLY A 159 4.93 5.90 -11.45
C GLY A 159 4.41 7.28 -11.07
N SER A 160 3.81 8.04 -11.98
CA SER A 160 3.08 9.26 -11.60
C SER A 160 1.82 8.90 -10.80
N ILE A 161 1.42 9.77 -9.87
CA ILE A 161 0.17 9.64 -9.12
C ILE A 161 -0.82 10.65 -9.71
N LYS A 162 -1.82 10.13 -10.43
CA LYS A 162 -2.87 10.94 -11.02
C LYS A 162 -4.02 11.07 -10.03
N THR A 163 -4.22 12.27 -9.48
CA THR A 163 -5.41 12.58 -8.67
C THR A 163 -6.65 12.48 -9.53
N LEU A 164 -7.64 11.74 -9.04
CA LEU A 164 -8.98 11.68 -9.60
C LEU A 164 -9.78 12.69 -8.77
N LYS A 165 -9.91 13.92 -9.26
CA LYS A 165 -10.89 14.83 -8.68
C LYS A 165 -12.26 14.38 -9.16
N ASP A 166 -13.23 14.32 -8.26
CA ASP A 166 -14.64 14.46 -8.64
C ASP A 166 -14.76 15.75 -9.49
N GLU A 167 -15.11 15.59 -10.76
CA GLU A 167 -15.57 16.70 -11.63
C GLU A 167 -16.94 17.21 -11.18
#